data_AF-A0A9F2REL7-F1
#
_entry.id   AF-A0A9F2REL7-F1
#
_cell.length_a   1.000
_cell.length_b   1.000
_cell.length_c   1.000
_cell.angle_alpha   90.00
_cell.angle_beta   90.00
_cell.angle_gamma   90.00
#
_symmetry.space_group_name_H-M   'P 1'
#
loop_
_entity.id
_entity.type
_entity.pdbx_description
1 polymer ?
#
loop_
_entity_poly.entity_id
_entity_poly.type
_entity_poly.pdbx_seq_one_letter_code
_entity_poly.pdbx_strand_id
1 'polypeptide(L)'
;PDTGKTCLLKAMLNLHNGRNDTIPLLLEIAEKTKNLKEFVNAGYTDSYYKGQTALHIAIERRNMYLVNLLVKNGADVHVRAHGEFFQKIKGKTGFYFGELPLSLAACTNQLNIVKYLLENAYHSANIAEQDSMGNTILHALVEIADNTEDNTKFVTKMYNEVLILGASINPTLRLEEIANRRGLTPLTLAAKTGKIQ
;
A
#
# COMPACT_ATOMS: atom_id res chain seq x y z
N PRO A 1 21.17 16.91 1.46
CA PRO A 1 21.12 15.47 1.78
C PRO A 1 20.48 14.70 0.62
N ASP A 2 21.13 13.61 0.17
CA ASP A 2 20.54 12.72 -0.83
C ASP A 2 19.27 12.07 -0.24
N THR A 3 18.16 12.19 -0.97
CA THR A 3 16.83 11.72 -0.52
C THR A 3 16.49 10.35 -1.11
N GLY A 4 17.41 9.74 -1.88
CA GLY A 4 17.14 8.51 -2.62
C GLY A 4 16.26 8.73 -3.85
N LYS A 5 16.09 9.99 -4.28
CA LYS A 5 15.29 10.35 -5.46
C LYS A 5 15.93 9.80 -6.73
N THR A 6 15.37 8.72 -7.26
CA THR A 6 15.71 8.22 -8.59
C THR A 6 15.01 9.00 -9.69
N CYS A 7 15.50 8.87 -10.93
CA CYS A 7 14.81 9.43 -12.10
C CYS A 7 13.41 8.83 -12.28
N LEU A 8 13.18 7.57 -11.88
CA LEU A 8 11.85 6.96 -11.86
C LEU A 8 10.91 7.69 -10.89
N LEU A 9 11.33 7.88 -9.64
CA LEU A 9 10.52 8.61 -8.65
C LEU A 9 10.22 10.05 -9.12
N LYS A 10 11.17 10.71 -9.78
CA LYS A 10 10.96 12.04 -10.35
C LYS A 10 9.95 12.02 -11.51
N ALA A 11 9.99 11.02 -12.39
CA ALA A 11 9.04 10.86 -13.48
C ALA A 11 7.62 10.59 -12.96
N MET A 12 7.49 9.78 -11.90
CA MET A 12 6.21 9.48 -11.23
C MET A 12 5.52 10.73 -10.65
N LEU A 13 6.29 11.77 -10.30
CA LEU A 13 5.74 13.03 -9.80
C LEU A 13 5.26 13.98 -10.91
N ASN A 14 5.71 13.77 -12.16
CA ASN A 14 5.41 14.62 -13.30
C ASN A 14 4.62 13.83 -14.35
N LEU A 15 3.34 13.58 -14.06
CA LEU A 15 2.43 12.90 -14.96
C LEU A 15 1.53 13.90 -15.70
N HIS A 16 1.39 13.74 -17.01
CA HIS A 16 0.43 14.46 -17.83
C HIS A 16 -0.71 13.51 -18.18
N ASN A 17 -1.93 13.79 -17.71
CA ASN A 17 -3.09 12.89 -17.86
C ASN A 17 -2.81 11.45 -17.38
N GLY A 18 -2.07 11.32 -16.29
CA GLY A 18 -1.69 10.00 -15.73
C GLY A 18 -0.63 9.25 -16.54
N ARG A 19 0.04 9.89 -17.50
CA ARG A 19 1.12 9.26 -18.28
C ARG A 19 2.40 10.06 -18.23
N ASN A 20 3.50 9.35 -18.40
CA ASN A 20 4.80 9.93 -18.69
C ASN A 20 5.57 8.91 -19.53
N ASP A 21 5.77 9.24 -20.80
CA ASP A 21 6.35 8.33 -21.80
C ASP A 21 7.83 8.00 -21.52
N THR A 22 8.47 8.75 -20.61
CA THR A 22 9.81 8.43 -20.14
C THR A 22 9.84 7.24 -19.19
N ILE A 23 8.75 6.92 -18.48
CA ILE A 23 8.72 5.83 -17.51
C ILE A 23 9.01 4.47 -18.18
N PRO A 24 8.31 4.06 -19.27
CA PRO A 24 8.65 2.83 -19.96
C PRO A 24 10.09 2.79 -20.48
N LEU A 25 10.60 3.91 -21.01
CA LEU A 25 11.98 4.00 -21.51
C LEU A 25 13.00 3.82 -20.39
N LEU A 26 12.76 4.40 -19.21
CA LEU A 26 13.63 4.23 -18.05
C LEU A 26 13.67 2.77 -17.57
N LEU A 27 12.52 2.08 -17.57
CA LEU A 27 12.44 0.66 -17.22
C LEU A 27 13.18 -0.21 -18.24
N GLU A 28 13.00 0.05 -19.54
CA GLU A 28 13.70 -0.69 -20.61
C GLU A 28 15.23 -0.50 -20.53
N ILE A 29 15.69 0.72 -20.27
CA ILE A 29 17.12 0.99 -20.05
C ILE A 29 17.61 0.20 -18.84
N ALA A 30 16.86 0.22 -17.73
CA ALA A 30 17.23 -0.51 -16.52
C ALA A 30 17.28 -2.04 -16.72
N GLU A 31 16.38 -2.57 -17.56
CA GLU A 31 16.42 -3.97 -17.99
C GLU A 31 17.70 -4.28 -18.77
N LYS A 32 18.04 -3.45 -19.76
CA LYS A 32 19.28 -3.59 -20.57
C LYS A 32 20.55 -3.47 -19.73
N THR A 33 20.56 -2.62 -18.72
CA THR A 33 21.68 -2.46 -17.78
C THR A 33 21.66 -3.45 -16.61
N LYS A 34 20.72 -4.41 -16.60
CA LYS A 34 20.58 -5.48 -15.59
C LYS A 34 20.41 -4.98 -14.15
N ASN A 35 19.84 -3.79 -13.97
CA ASN A 35 19.55 -3.20 -12.66
C ASN A 35 18.05 -2.93 -12.44
N LEU A 36 17.17 -3.48 -13.29
CA LEU A 36 15.71 -3.28 -13.26
C LEU A 36 15.10 -3.47 -11.86
N LYS A 37 15.43 -4.57 -11.17
CA LYS A 37 14.87 -4.87 -9.84
C LYS A 37 15.26 -3.83 -8.79
N GLU A 38 16.51 -3.40 -8.78
CA GLU A 38 16.98 -2.36 -7.86
C GLU A 38 16.34 -1.01 -8.21
N PHE A 39 16.26 -0.70 -9.50
CA PHE A 39 15.73 0.55 -10.01
C PHE A 39 14.23 0.74 -9.71
N VAL A 40 13.40 -0.29 -9.96
CA VAL A 40 11.96 -0.24 -9.74
C VAL A 40 11.59 -0.20 -8.24
N ASN A 41 12.43 -0.84 -7.41
CA ASN A 41 12.22 -0.93 -5.96
C ASN A 41 12.96 0.14 -5.17
N ALA A 42 13.63 1.07 -5.87
CA ALA A 42 14.26 2.21 -5.23
C ALA A 42 13.19 3.06 -4.51
N GLY A 43 13.40 3.23 -3.20
CA GLY A 43 12.55 4.05 -2.35
C GLY A 43 13.29 5.26 -1.82
N TYR A 44 12.53 6.23 -1.32
CA TYR A 44 13.09 7.37 -0.57
C TYR A 44 13.88 6.88 0.65
N THR A 45 15.00 7.54 0.92
CA THR A 45 15.90 7.22 2.03
C THR A 45 15.88 8.26 3.14
N ASP A 46 15.30 9.44 2.90
CA ASP A 46 15.12 10.46 3.93
C ASP A 46 14.17 9.99 5.03
N SER A 47 14.34 10.51 6.25
CA SER A 47 13.56 10.06 7.41
C SER A 47 12.06 10.29 7.25
N TYR A 48 11.65 11.27 6.46
CA TYR A 48 10.26 11.69 6.36
C TYR A 48 9.45 10.78 5.42
N TYR A 49 9.97 10.46 4.23
CA TYR A 49 9.32 9.60 3.24
C TYR A 49 9.94 8.20 3.12
N LYS A 50 10.79 7.80 4.07
CA LYS A 50 11.54 6.54 4.04
C LYS A 50 10.72 5.33 3.56
N GLY A 51 11.26 4.61 2.58
CA GLY A 51 10.69 3.38 2.05
C GLY A 51 9.55 3.58 1.04
N GLN A 52 9.08 4.80 0.80
CA GLN A 52 8.10 5.05 -0.26
C GLN A 52 8.74 4.80 -1.64
N THR A 53 8.12 3.96 -2.45
CA THR A 53 8.56 3.56 -3.79
C THR A 53 7.64 4.08 -4.89
N ALA A 54 8.01 3.87 -6.15
CA ALA A 54 7.17 4.18 -7.31
C ALA A 54 5.80 3.48 -7.25
N LEU A 55 5.72 2.26 -6.71
CA LEU A 55 4.45 1.53 -6.60
C LEU A 55 3.46 2.26 -5.67
N HIS A 56 3.94 2.77 -4.53
CA HIS A 56 3.10 3.57 -3.64
C HIS A 56 2.55 4.82 -4.34
N ILE A 57 3.38 5.53 -5.11
CA ILE A 57 2.97 6.72 -5.85
C ILE A 57 1.94 6.35 -6.93
N ALA A 58 2.14 5.24 -7.66
CA ALA A 58 1.18 4.80 -8.68
C ALA A 58 -0.21 4.52 -8.09
N ILE A 59 -0.27 3.90 -6.91
CA ILE A 59 -1.50 3.62 -6.19
C ILE A 59 -2.13 4.93 -5.68
N GLU A 60 -1.36 5.82 -5.07
CA GLU A 60 -1.84 7.13 -4.60
C GLU A 60 -2.46 7.96 -5.74
N ARG A 61 -1.88 7.89 -6.94
CA ARG A 61 -2.39 8.53 -8.16
C ARG A 61 -3.58 7.81 -8.83
N ARG A 62 -4.08 6.73 -8.24
CA ARG A 62 -5.16 5.88 -8.78
C ARG A 62 -4.87 5.36 -10.19
N ASN A 63 -3.61 5.09 -10.48
CA ASN A 63 -3.14 4.81 -11.83
C ASN A 63 -2.89 3.33 -12.06
N MET A 64 -3.95 2.62 -12.45
CA MET A 64 -3.91 1.18 -12.70
C MET A 64 -2.88 0.79 -13.78
N TYR A 65 -2.68 1.64 -14.80
CA TYR A 65 -1.68 1.39 -15.84
C TYR A 65 -0.27 1.35 -15.25
N LEU A 66 0.09 2.35 -14.44
CA LEU A 66 1.41 2.39 -13.80
C LEU A 66 1.58 1.27 -12.77
N VAL A 67 0.53 0.94 -12.00
CA VAL A 67 0.58 -0.21 -11.08
C VAL A 67 0.91 -1.49 -11.84
N ASN A 68 0.19 -1.78 -12.93
CA ASN A 68 0.44 -2.96 -13.74
C ASN A 68 1.86 -2.95 -14.33
N LEU A 69 2.27 -1.83 -14.91
CA LEU A 69 3.60 -1.67 -15.49
C LEU A 69 4.70 -1.94 -14.47
N LEU A 70 4.59 -1.39 -13.25
CA LEU A 70 5.60 -1.56 -12.20
C LEU A 70 5.63 -3.00 -11.68
N VAL A 71 4.48 -3.61 -11.38
CA VAL A 71 4.40 -5.00 -10.90
C VAL A 71 4.95 -5.96 -11.94
N LYS A 72 4.60 -5.78 -13.22
CA LYS A 72 5.16 -6.56 -14.34
C LYS A 72 6.69 -6.45 -14.43
N ASN A 73 7.26 -5.29 -14.06
CA ASN A 73 8.70 -5.05 -14.05
C ASN A 73 9.39 -5.43 -12.73
N GLY A 74 8.71 -6.16 -11.84
CA GLY A 74 9.31 -6.69 -10.62
C GLY A 74 9.29 -5.72 -9.44
N ALA A 75 8.32 -4.79 -9.40
CA ALA A 75 8.04 -4.04 -8.19
C ALA A 75 7.61 -4.98 -7.06
N ASP A 76 8.25 -4.81 -5.91
CA ASP A 76 7.94 -5.52 -4.67
C ASP A 76 6.57 -5.05 -4.15
N VAL A 77 5.64 -5.98 -3.96
CA VAL A 77 4.27 -5.70 -3.48
C VAL A 77 4.17 -5.68 -1.96
N HIS A 78 5.24 -6.07 -1.25
CA HIS A 78 5.34 -6.09 0.22
C HIS A 78 6.29 -5.04 0.77
N VAL A 79 6.77 -4.11 -0.07
CA VAL A 79 7.64 -3.02 0.38
C VAL A 79 6.93 -2.16 1.43
N ARG A 80 7.69 -1.67 2.44
CA ARG A 80 7.13 -0.87 3.54
C ARG A 80 7.53 0.60 3.45
N ALA A 81 6.55 1.48 3.29
CA ALA A 81 6.72 2.92 3.47
C ALA A 81 6.54 3.28 4.96
N HIS A 82 7.65 3.43 5.68
CA HIS A 82 7.71 3.52 7.14
C HIS A 82 8.40 4.80 7.65
N GLY A 83 8.58 5.79 6.77
CA GLY A 83 9.03 7.15 7.15
C GLY A 83 8.07 7.85 8.12
N GLU A 84 8.55 8.91 8.76
CA GLU A 84 7.78 9.65 9.78
C GLU A 84 6.40 10.09 9.31
N PHE A 85 6.25 10.44 8.03
CA PHE A 85 4.97 10.85 7.44
C PHE A 85 3.92 9.72 7.43
N PHE A 86 4.35 8.47 7.35
CA PHE A 86 3.47 7.30 7.26
C PHE A 86 3.15 6.68 8.63
N GLN A 87 3.74 7.22 9.70
CA GLN A 87 3.51 6.77 11.06
C GLN A 87 2.45 7.63 11.75
N LYS A 88 1.72 7.02 12.70
CA LYS A 88 0.75 7.72 13.54
C LYS A 88 1.44 8.44 14.70
N ILE A 89 2.05 9.60 14.41
CA ILE A 89 2.76 10.41 15.40
C ILE A 89 1.85 11.55 15.89
N LYS A 90 1.52 11.55 17.19
CA LYS A 90 0.66 12.58 17.80
C LYS A 90 1.29 13.96 17.63
N GLY A 91 0.53 14.91 17.07
CA GLY A 91 0.97 16.29 16.88
C GLY A 91 1.81 16.54 15.63
N LYS A 92 2.04 15.54 14.77
CA LYS A 92 2.63 15.71 13.44
C LYS A 92 1.60 15.42 12.35
N THR A 93 1.70 16.12 11.24
CA THR A 93 0.96 15.80 10.02
C THR A 93 1.49 14.49 9.44
N GLY A 94 0.61 13.51 9.23
CA GLY A 94 0.96 12.22 8.67
C GLY A 94 -0.27 11.48 8.19
N PHE A 95 -0.06 10.45 7.38
CA PHE A 95 -1.08 9.59 6.82
C PHE A 95 -0.68 8.13 7.00
N TYR A 96 -1.25 7.49 8.02
CA TYR A 96 -1.04 6.08 8.28
C TYR A 96 -1.98 5.22 7.43
N PHE A 97 -1.43 4.20 6.77
CA PHE A 97 -2.19 3.24 5.95
C PHE A 97 -1.70 1.79 6.12
N GLY A 98 -0.86 1.50 7.12
CA GLY A 98 -0.28 0.16 7.32
C GLY A 98 0.91 -0.18 6.42
N GLU A 99 1.69 0.83 6.00
CA GLU A 99 3.00 0.77 5.31
C GLU A 99 3.07 0.03 3.95
N LEU A 100 2.12 -0.85 3.63
CA LEU A 100 2.16 -1.76 2.49
C LEU A 100 1.35 -1.22 1.30
N PRO A 101 1.75 -1.51 0.04
CA PRO A 101 1.00 -1.17 -1.16
C PRO A 101 -0.45 -1.68 -1.14
N LEU A 102 -0.66 -2.92 -0.69
CA LEU A 102 -1.99 -3.53 -0.59
C LEU A 102 -2.89 -2.74 0.38
N SER A 103 -2.36 -2.41 1.56
CA SER A 103 -3.09 -1.65 2.56
C SER A 103 -3.36 -0.21 2.11
N LEU A 104 -2.42 0.43 1.39
CA LEU A 104 -2.64 1.74 0.76
C LEU A 104 -3.80 1.71 -0.24
N ALA A 105 -3.86 0.70 -1.11
CA ALA A 105 -4.92 0.56 -2.10
C ALA A 105 -6.30 0.40 -1.44
N ALA A 106 -6.39 -0.36 -0.35
CA ALA A 106 -7.61 -0.51 0.42
C ALA A 106 -8.00 0.79 1.13
N CYS A 107 -7.06 1.44 1.83
CA CYS A 107 -7.27 2.67 2.56
C CYS A 107 -7.68 3.86 1.66
N THR A 108 -7.33 3.82 0.38
CA THR A 108 -7.70 4.82 -0.62
C THR A 108 -8.93 4.42 -1.44
N ASN A 109 -9.65 3.36 -1.04
CA ASN A 109 -10.87 2.86 -1.67
C ASN A 109 -10.67 2.47 -3.16
N GLN A 110 -9.68 1.62 -3.44
CA GLN A 110 -9.31 1.20 -4.80
C GLN A 110 -9.41 -0.32 -4.96
N LEU A 111 -10.63 -0.85 -4.90
CA LEU A 111 -10.89 -2.30 -4.93
C LEU A 111 -10.31 -2.99 -6.18
N ASN A 112 -10.31 -2.31 -7.32
CA ASN A 112 -9.70 -2.80 -8.56
C ASN A 112 -8.19 -3.05 -8.40
N ILE A 113 -7.47 -2.15 -7.74
CA ILE A 113 -6.04 -2.31 -7.45
C ILE A 113 -5.82 -3.39 -6.39
N VAL A 114 -6.66 -3.45 -5.36
CA VAL A 114 -6.61 -4.52 -4.33
C VAL A 114 -6.71 -5.90 -4.99
N LYS A 115 -7.72 -6.12 -5.83
CA LYS A 115 -7.90 -7.38 -6.58
C LYS A 115 -6.68 -7.69 -7.43
N TYR A 116 -6.19 -6.70 -8.19
CA TYR A 116 -5.00 -6.89 -9.02
C TYR A 116 -3.75 -7.27 -8.20
N LEU A 117 -3.48 -6.59 -7.09
CA LEU A 117 -2.31 -6.91 -6.26
C LEU A 117 -2.38 -8.33 -5.70
N LEU A 118 -3.58 -8.84 -5.38
CA LEU A 118 -3.77 -10.20 -4.88
C LEU A 118 -3.73 -11.27 -5.98
N GLU A 119 -4.23 -10.96 -7.18
CA GLU A 119 -4.50 -11.97 -8.23
C GLU A 119 -3.53 -11.91 -9.43
N ASN A 120 -2.58 -10.95 -9.47
CA ASN A 120 -1.68 -10.82 -10.61
C ASN A 120 -0.79 -12.06 -10.83
N ALA A 121 -0.41 -12.30 -12.08
CA ALA A 121 0.37 -13.48 -12.48
C ALA A 121 1.88 -13.39 -12.20
N TYR A 122 2.38 -12.27 -11.66
CA TYR A 122 3.81 -12.02 -11.49
C TYR A 122 4.24 -12.30 -10.06
N HIS A 123 3.68 -11.53 -9.11
CA HIS A 123 3.94 -11.66 -7.70
C HIS A 123 2.73 -11.17 -6.90
N SER A 124 1.93 -12.12 -6.43
CA SER A 124 0.73 -11.85 -5.62
C SER A 124 1.11 -11.33 -4.24
N ALA A 125 0.41 -10.28 -3.81
CA ALA A 125 0.50 -9.77 -2.46
C ALA A 125 -0.07 -10.79 -1.46
N ASN A 126 0.53 -10.84 -0.27
CA ASN A 126 0.07 -11.67 0.82
C ASN A 126 -0.96 -10.87 1.62
N ILE A 127 -2.22 -11.30 1.62
CA ILE A 127 -3.31 -10.59 2.31
C ILE A 127 -3.13 -10.55 3.84
N ALA A 128 -2.38 -11.50 4.41
CA ALA A 128 -2.08 -11.58 5.83
C ALA A 128 -0.79 -10.84 6.22
N GLU A 129 -0.11 -10.18 5.27
CA GLU A 129 1.13 -9.46 5.55
C GLU A 129 0.89 -8.35 6.58
N GLN A 130 1.84 -8.20 7.50
CA GLN A 130 1.77 -7.24 8.60
C GLN A 130 2.80 -6.11 8.42
N ASP A 131 2.41 -4.89 8.80
CA ASP A 131 3.33 -3.76 8.87
C ASP A 131 4.32 -3.86 10.05
N SER A 132 5.14 -2.83 10.25
CA SER A 132 6.09 -2.76 11.36
C SER A 132 5.46 -2.78 12.76
N MET A 133 4.15 -2.53 12.89
CA MET A 133 3.38 -2.58 14.13
C MET A 133 2.60 -3.91 14.29
N GLY A 134 2.70 -4.83 13.32
CA GLY A 134 1.91 -6.05 13.28
C GLY A 134 0.50 -5.85 12.73
N ASN A 135 0.18 -4.68 12.18
CA ASN A 135 -1.15 -4.42 11.64
C ASN A 135 -1.28 -5.04 10.25
N THR A 136 -2.34 -5.81 10.05
CA THR A 136 -2.77 -6.26 8.71
C THR A 136 -3.55 -5.16 7.98
N ILE A 137 -3.94 -5.42 6.74
CA ILE A 137 -4.86 -4.56 5.97
C ILE A 137 -6.15 -4.20 6.73
N LEU A 138 -6.71 -5.13 7.51
CA LEU A 138 -7.93 -4.89 8.29
C LEU A 138 -7.69 -3.92 9.44
N HIS A 139 -6.55 -4.03 10.13
CA HIS A 139 -6.18 -3.07 11.17
C HIS A 139 -5.98 -1.67 10.59
N ALA A 140 -5.35 -1.59 9.41
CA ALA A 140 -5.15 -0.31 8.73
C ALA A 140 -6.49 0.36 8.38
N LEU A 141 -7.47 -0.39 7.86
CA LEU A 141 -8.82 0.10 7.60
C LEU A 141 -9.50 0.62 8.87
N VAL A 142 -9.38 -0.09 10.00
CA VAL A 142 -9.93 0.35 11.30
C VAL A 142 -9.25 1.63 11.80
N GLU A 143 -7.94 1.78 11.59
CA GLU A 143 -7.19 2.97 12.03
C GLU A 143 -7.53 4.24 11.25
N ILE A 144 -7.86 4.11 9.95
CA ILE A 144 -8.27 5.24 9.11
C ILE A 144 -9.77 5.55 9.19
N ALA A 145 -10.56 4.64 9.77
CA ALA A 145 -11.98 4.84 9.96
C ALA A 145 -12.22 6.11 10.77
N ASP A 146 -13.23 6.89 10.46
CA ASP A 146 -13.73 7.98 11.30
C ASP A 146 -15.25 7.89 11.46
N ASN A 147 -15.86 8.81 12.20
CA ASN A 147 -17.30 8.74 12.51
C ASN A 147 -18.16 9.45 11.44
N THR A 148 -17.61 9.80 10.28
CA THR A 148 -18.38 10.37 9.17
C THR A 148 -19.05 9.26 8.37
N GLU A 149 -20.29 9.49 7.95
CA GLU A 149 -21.10 8.48 7.25
C GLU A 149 -20.41 7.97 5.97
N ASP A 150 -19.83 8.86 5.18
CA ASP A 150 -19.12 8.50 3.95
C ASP A 150 -17.90 7.62 4.23
N ASN A 151 -17.13 7.93 5.29
CA ASN A 151 -15.96 7.16 5.68
C ASN A 151 -16.35 5.76 6.14
N THR A 152 -17.27 5.67 7.11
CA THR A 152 -17.80 4.41 7.63
C THR A 152 -18.33 3.53 6.50
N LYS A 153 -19.10 4.10 5.58
CA LYS A 153 -19.68 3.35 4.46
C LYS A 153 -18.62 2.72 3.56
N PHE A 154 -17.57 3.46 3.19
CA PHE A 154 -16.52 2.87 2.34
C PHE A 154 -15.66 1.89 3.12
N VAL A 155 -15.29 2.17 4.37
CA VAL A 155 -14.46 1.30 5.20
C VAL A 155 -15.15 -0.04 5.38
N THR A 156 -16.43 -0.05 5.78
CA THR A 156 -17.21 -1.28 5.95
C THR A 156 -17.32 -2.06 4.65
N LYS A 157 -17.55 -1.38 3.52
CA LYS A 157 -17.57 -2.04 2.20
C LYS A 157 -16.21 -2.68 1.86
N MET A 158 -15.12 -1.94 1.99
CA MET A 158 -13.78 -2.43 1.68
C MET A 158 -13.37 -3.57 2.62
N TYR A 159 -13.69 -3.47 3.91
CA TYR A 159 -13.43 -4.49 4.91
C TYR A 159 -14.11 -5.81 4.53
N ASN A 160 -15.40 -5.78 4.18
CA ASN A 160 -16.14 -6.96 3.71
C ASN A 160 -15.55 -7.56 2.44
N GLU A 161 -15.20 -6.74 1.44
CA GLU A 161 -14.58 -7.22 0.20
C GLU A 161 -13.22 -7.90 0.47
N VAL A 162 -12.40 -7.33 1.35
CA VAL A 162 -11.11 -7.91 1.74
C VAL A 162 -11.29 -9.26 2.43
N LEU A 163 -12.32 -9.43 3.28
CA LEU A 163 -12.64 -10.72 3.90
C LEU A 163 -13.07 -11.77 2.86
N ILE A 164 -13.94 -11.39 1.92
CA ILE A 164 -14.39 -12.28 0.85
C ILE A 164 -13.19 -12.71 -0.01
N LEU A 165 -12.32 -11.77 -0.40
CA LEU A 165 -11.10 -12.06 -1.14
C LEU A 165 -10.16 -12.97 -0.35
N GLY A 166 -9.97 -12.71 0.94
CA GLY A 166 -9.17 -13.55 1.83
C GLY A 166 -9.68 -14.99 1.92
N ALA A 167 -10.99 -15.17 2.08
CA ALA A 167 -11.63 -16.48 2.11
C ALA A 167 -11.54 -17.21 0.76
N SER A 168 -11.60 -16.47 -0.36
CA SER A 168 -11.41 -17.02 -1.71
C SER A 168 -9.98 -17.52 -1.94
N ILE A 169 -8.98 -16.73 -1.51
CA ILE A 169 -7.55 -17.04 -1.69
C ILE A 169 -7.12 -18.17 -0.74
N ASN A 170 -7.53 -18.11 0.53
CA ASN A 170 -7.24 -19.12 1.53
C ASN A 170 -8.43 -19.31 2.49
N PRO A 171 -9.29 -20.32 2.25
CA PRO A 171 -10.49 -20.57 3.07
C PRO A 171 -10.20 -20.87 4.56
N THR A 172 -8.98 -21.31 4.88
CA THR A 172 -8.56 -21.61 6.25
C THR A 172 -8.02 -20.39 6.99
N LEU A 173 -7.70 -19.31 6.28
CA LEU A 173 -7.18 -18.09 6.87
C LEU A 173 -8.28 -17.36 7.64
N ARG A 174 -8.03 -17.09 8.92
CA ARG A 174 -8.88 -16.25 9.76
C ARG A 174 -8.25 -14.88 9.91
N LEU A 175 -8.42 -14.04 8.87
CA LEU A 175 -7.76 -12.72 8.80
C LEU A 175 -8.13 -11.80 9.98
N GLU A 176 -9.34 -11.94 10.52
CA GLU A 176 -9.85 -11.18 11.67
C GLU A 176 -9.27 -11.64 13.02
N GLU A 177 -8.71 -12.85 13.09
CA GLU A 177 -8.13 -13.40 14.33
C GLU A 177 -6.64 -13.05 14.46
N ILE A 178 -6.01 -12.56 13.40
CA ILE A 178 -4.61 -12.12 13.44
C ILE A 178 -4.51 -10.91 14.36
N ALA A 179 -3.66 -11.03 15.39
CA ALA A 179 -3.37 -9.93 16.30
C ALA A 179 -2.11 -9.16 15.88
N ASN A 180 -2.13 -7.85 16.09
CA ASN A 180 -0.94 -7.01 15.96
C ASN A 180 0.05 -7.19 17.14
N ARG A 181 1.17 -6.47 17.12
CA ARG A 181 2.19 -6.56 18.19
C ARG A 181 1.70 -6.14 19.57
N ARG A 182 0.53 -5.47 19.65
CA ARG A 182 -0.14 -5.11 20.91
C ARG A 182 -1.13 -6.18 21.38
N GLY A 183 -1.22 -7.32 20.69
CA GLY A 183 -2.17 -8.39 20.98
C GLY A 183 -3.62 -8.03 20.62
N LEU A 184 -3.83 -7.03 19.76
CA LEU A 184 -5.16 -6.60 19.34
C LEU A 184 -5.46 -7.14 17.95
N THR A 185 -6.60 -7.81 17.80
CA THR A 185 -7.27 -8.08 16.52
C THR A 185 -7.91 -6.80 15.95
N PRO A 186 -8.36 -6.78 14.68
CA PRO A 186 -9.06 -5.63 14.12
C PRO A 186 -10.29 -5.22 14.95
N LEU A 187 -11.08 -6.20 15.41
CA LEU A 187 -12.26 -5.96 16.24
C LEU A 187 -11.91 -5.33 17.60
N THR A 188 -10.91 -5.89 18.30
CA THR A 188 -10.49 -5.36 19.60
C THR A 188 -9.79 -4.00 19.47
N LEU A 189 -9.14 -3.73 18.33
CA LEU A 189 -8.60 -2.43 17.98
C LEU A 189 -9.72 -1.40 17.76
N ALA A 190 -10.79 -1.75 17.03
CA ALA A 190 -11.95 -0.89 16.80
C ALA A 190 -12.63 -0.50 18.13
N ALA A 191 -12.87 -1.49 19.00
CA ALA A 191 -13.42 -1.27 20.34
C ALA A 191 -12.53 -0.33 21.18
N LYS A 192 -11.21 -0.52 21.14
CA LYS A 192 -10.26 0.32 21.89
C LYS A 192 -10.16 1.75 21.36
N THR A 193 -10.35 1.94 20.06
CA THR A 193 -10.22 3.26 19.41
C THR A 193 -11.55 4.02 19.34
N GLY A 194 -12.63 3.46 19.89
CA GLY A 194 -13.94 4.10 19.96
C GLY A 194 -14.61 4.23 18.60
N LYS A 195 -14.36 3.29 17.69
CA LYS A 195 -15.07 3.18 16.40
C LYS A 195 -16.35 2.38 16.66
N ILE A 196 -17.49 3.08 16.70
CA ILE A 196 -18.77 2.53 17.19
C ILE A 196 -19.68 2.06 16.03
N GLN A 197 -19.35 2.42 14.78
CA GLN A 197 -20.16 2.16 13.58
C GLN A 197 -19.36 1.45 12.51
#